data_AF-A0A7C0Z206-F1
#
_entry.id   AF-A0A7C0Z206-F1
#
_cell.length_a   1.000
_cell.length_b   1.000
_cell.length_c   1.000
_cell.angle_alpha   90.00
_cell.angle_beta   90.00
_cell.angle_gamma   90.00
#
_symmetry.space_group_name_H-M   'P 1'
#
loop_
_entity.id
_entity.type
_entity.pdbx_description
1 polymer ?
#
loop_
_entity_poly.entity_id
_entity_poly.type
_entity_poly.pdbx_seq_one_letter_code
_entity_poly.pdbx_strand_id
1 'polypeptide(L)'
;MGAEIPLAVFRNLCPNCGGEIDSRRLDLRLPCRKCLSLPDEEILKRLGDSPSKSRIAELLREAGTLTERYERLARWEDRLEKLASLFSKATGYKPWGAQRLWARRAVMDRSFAMVAPTGSGKTTFGLVLAIYVALEEKGKVYLLFPSTLLV
;
A
#
# COMPACT_ATOMS: atom_id res chain seq x y z
N MET A 1 18.96 18.30 10.40
CA MET A 1 19.51 17.73 11.64
C MET A 1 18.49 16.72 12.15
N GLY A 2 18.63 15.46 11.76
CA GLY A 2 17.75 14.39 12.23
C GLY A 2 18.07 14.10 13.70
N ALA A 3 17.05 14.07 14.54
CA ALA A 3 17.21 13.64 15.93
C ALA A 3 17.81 12.23 15.93
N GLU A 4 18.87 12.03 16.70
CA GLU A 4 19.49 10.71 16.86
C GLU A 4 18.48 9.78 17.54
N ILE A 5 17.98 8.80 16.79
CA ILE A 5 16.96 7.88 17.29
C ILE A 5 17.63 6.93 18.27
N PRO A 6 17.19 6.88 19.54
CA PRO A 6 17.77 5.97 20.50
C PRO A 6 17.59 4.53 20.03
N LEU A 7 18.64 3.71 20.20
CA LEU A 7 18.58 2.30 19.84
C LEU A 7 17.58 1.58 20.76
N ALA A 8 16.44 1.20 20.20
CA ALA A 8 15.42 0.41 20.87
C ALA A 8 15.12 -0.85 20.05
N VAL A 9 14.85 -1.97 20.72
CA VAL A 9 14.46 -3.22 20.07
C VAL A 9 12.99 -3.49 20.36
N PHE A 10 12.20 -3.64 19.30
CA PHE A 10 10.78 -3.90 19.39
C PHE A 10 10.47 -5.35 19.06
N ARG A 11 9.69 -6.00 19.92
CA ARG A 11 9.20 -7.36 19.66
C ARG A 11 8.00 -7.35 18.73
N ASN A 12 7.93 -8.35 17.86
CA ASN A 12 6.82 -8.61 16.95
C ASN A 12 6.50 -7.52 15.92
N LEU A 13 7.44 -6.60 15.65
CA LEU A 13 7.21 -5.46 14.75
C LEU A 13 7.90 -5.58 13.38
N CYS A 14 8.72 -6.62 13.13
CA CYS A 14 9.26 -6.79 11.78
C CYS A 14 8.10 -6.98 10.77
N PRO A 15 8.00 -6.14 9.71
CA PRO A 15 6.90 -6.23 8.76
C PRO A 15 6.94 -7.51 7.91
N ASN A 16 8.09 -8.16 7.82
CA ASN A 16 8.29 -9.42 7.11
C ASN A 16 8.01 -10.63 8.02
N CYS A 17 8.95 -11.01 8.88
CA CYS A 17 8.81 -12.21 9.71
C CYS A 17 7.96 -12.06 10.97
N GLY A 18 7.56 -10.84 11.35
CA GLY A 18 6.89 -10.60 12.63
C GLY A 18 7.77 -10.86 13.86
N GLY A 19 9.11 -10.87 13.71
CA GLY A 19 10.06 -10.98 14.80
C GLY A 19 10.51 -9.63 15.36
N GLU A 20 11.63 -9.65 16.09
CA GLU A 20 12.27 -8.47 16.66
C GLU A 20 12.90 -7.57 15.59
N ILE A 21 12.85 -6.26 15.80
CA ILE A 21 13.41 -5.24 14.91
C ILE A 21 13.91 -4.03 15.70
N ASP A 22 15.04 -3.47 15.28
CA ASP A 22 15.61 -2.27 15.90
C ASP A 22 15.02 -0.97 15.35
N SER A 23 15.07 0.10 16.16
CA SER A 23 14.55 1.43 15.84
C SER A 23 15.16 2.00 14.56
N ARG A 24 16.44 1.72 14.28
CA ARG A 24 17.13 2.14 13.04
C ARG A 24 16.52 1.47 11.81
N ARG A 25 16.31 0.15 11.82
CA ARG A 25 15.64 -0.55 10.70
C ARG A 25 14.22 -0.06 10.46
N LEU A 26 13.47 0.23 11.54
CA LEU A 26 12.12 0.81 11.43
C LEU A 26 12.13 2.21 10.78
N ASP A 27 13.05 3.07 11.21
CA ASP A 27 13.19 4.42 10.65
C ASP A 27 13.55 4.40 9.15
N LEU A 28 14.47 3.49 8.79
CA LEU A 28 14.84 3.22 7.39
C LEU A 28 13.75 2.49 6.59
N ARG A 29 12.62 2.13 7.22
CA ARG A 29 11.50 1.38 6.60
C ARG A 29 11.90 -0.01 6.10
N LEU A 30 12.92 -0.60 6.70
CA LEU A 30 13.49 -1.89 6.31
C LEU A 30 12.99 -3.03 7.21
N PRO A 31 12.99 -4.28 6.72
CA PRO A 31 12.83 -5.47 7.55
C PRO A 31 14.01 -5.65 8.51
N CYS A 32 13.82 -6.48 9.55
CA CYS A 32 14.86 -6.76 10.52
C CYS A 32 16.09 -7.44 9.90
N ARG A 33 17.22 -7.39 10.62
CA ARG A 33 18.52 -7.91 10.17
C ARG A 33 18.53 -9.42 9.91
N LYS A 34 17.59 -10.17 10.53
CA LYS A 34 17.41 -11.61 10.24
C LYS A 34 16.79 -11.86 8.88
N CYS A 35 15.88 -10.98 8.44
CA CYS A 35 15.24 -11.09 7.13
C CYS A 35 16.12 -10.52 6.02
N LEU A 36 16.75 -9.38 6.27
CA LEU A 36 17.61 -8.71 5.29
C LEU A 36 18.95 -8.38 5.95
N SER A 37 19.89 -9.32 5.83
CA SER A 37 21.19 -9.31 6.51
C SER A 37 22.22 -8.34 5.90
N LEU A 38 21.92 -7.75 4.74
CA LEU A 38 22.79 -6.75 4.12
C LEU A 38 22.99 -5.55 5.06
N PRO A 39 24.17 -4.90 5.04
CA PRO A 39 24.41 -3.63 5.71
C PRO A 39 23.40 -2.57 5.30
N ASP A 40 23.04 -1.69 6.24
CA ASP A 40 22.00 -0.67 6.01
C ASP A 40 22.43 0.27 4.86
N GLU A 41 23.70 0.66 4.83
CA GLU A 41 24.30 1.52 3.81
C GLU A 41 24.26 0.88 2.41
N GLU A 42 24.42 -0.43 2.32
CA GLU A 42 24.34 -1.15 1.05
C GLU A 42 22.91 -1.19 0.52
N ILE A 43 21.93 -1.44 1.39
CA ILE A 43 20.51 -1.42 1.04
C ILE A 43 20.11 -0.03 0.54
N LEU A 44 20.51 1.02 1.25
CA LEU A 44 20.23 2.40 0.88
C LEU A 44 20.93 2.81 -0.42
N LYS A 45 22.15 2.33 -0.68
CA LYS A 45 22.83 2.56 -1.96
C LYS A 45 22.06 1.92 -3.13
N ARG A 46 21.48 0.74 -2.93
CA ARG A 46 20.69 0.04 -3.97
C ARG A 46 19.31 0.67 -4.16
N LEU A 47 18.63 1.06 -3.08
CA LEU A 47 17.21 1.40 -3.11
C LEU A 47 16.88 2.89 -2.92
N GLY A 48 17.82 3.69 -2.43
CA GLY A 48 17.61 5.07 -1.98
C GLY A 48 17.07 5.17 -0.56
N ASP A 49 16.85 6.41 -0.10
CA ASP A 49 16.47 6.71 1.31
C ASP A 49 15.02 6.37 1.67
N SER A 50 14.17 6.17 0.66
CA SER A 50 12.76 5.81 0.85
C SER A 50 12.37 4.70 -0.13
N PRO A 51 12.88 3.48 0.08
CA PRO A 51 12.57 2.34 -0.79
C PRO A 51 11.06 2.04 -0.83
N SER A 52 10.52 1.76 -2.02
CA SER A 52 9.17 1.22 -2.13
C SER A 52 9.13 -0.21 -1.58
N LYS A 53 7.97 -0.65 -1.09
CA LYS A 53 7.85 -2.01 -0.54
C LYS A 53 8.09 -3.08 -1.59
N SER A 54 7.77 -2.81 -2.85
CA SER A 54 7.97 -3.74 -3.96
C SER A 54 9.46 -4.01 -4.20
N ARG A 55 10.31 -2.97 -4.15
CA ARG A 55 11.77 -3.13 -4.25
C ARG A 55 12.37 -3.83 -3.03
N ILE A 56 11.83 -3.61 -1.84
CA ILE A 56 12.24 -4.38 -0.66
C ILE A 56 11.83 -5.85 -0.81
N ALA A 57 10.63 -6.12 -1.33
CA ALA A 57 10.15 -7.48 -1.57
C ALA A 57 11.04 -8.22 -2.58
N GLU A 58 11.56 -7.53 -3.60
CA GLU A 58 12.57 -8.07 -4.52
C GLU A 58 13.85 -8.48 -3.78
N LEU A 59 14.44 -7.61 -2.96
CA LEU A 59 15.63 -7.96 -2.17
C LEU A 59 15.38 -9.12 -1.20
N LEU A 60 14.22 -9.16 -0.55
CA LEU A 60 13.84 -10.28 0.31
C LEU A 60 13.67 -11.58 -0.48
N ARG A 61 13.20 -11.51 -1.73
CA ARG A 61 13.04 -12.66 -2.62
C ARG A 61 14.41 -13.18 -3.06
N GLU A 62 15.31 -12.29 -3.44
CA GLU A 62 16.72 -12.61 -3.74
C GLU A 62 17.42 -13.27 -2.54
N ALA A 63 17.16 -12.77 -1.32
CA ALA A 63 17.69 -13.33 -0.10
C ALA A 63 17.02 -14.64 0.36
N GLY A 64 15.94 -15.08 -0.30
CA GLY A 64 15.18 -16.27 0.08
C GLY A 64 14.40 -16.14 1.40
N THR A 65 14.17 -14.91 1.89
CA THR A 65 13.53 -14.63 3.19
C THR A 65 12.17 -13.95 3.06
N LEU A 66 11.69 -13.72 1.83
CA LEU A 66 10.39 -13.11 1.58
C LEU A 66 9.27 -13.97 2.19
N THR A 67 8.46 -13.34 3.03
CA THR A 67 7.24 -13.95 3.57
C THR A 67 6.01 -13.45 2.82
N GLU A 68 4.95 -14.25 2.83
CA GLU A 68 3.63 -13.87 2.29
C GLU A 68 3.13 -12.55 2.91
N ARG A 69 3.43 -12.31 4.19
CA ARG A 69 3.03 -11.08 4.90
C ARG A 69 3.58 -9.84 4.22
N TYR A 70 4.87 -9.82 3.88
CA TYR A 70 5.49 -8.67 3.23
C TYR A 70 5.13 -8.59 1.76
N GLU A 71 5.07 -9.73 1.07
CA GLU A 71 4.66 -9.77 -0.34
C GLU A 71 3.24 -9.18 -0.53
N ARG A 72 2.30 -9.57 0.33
CA ARG A 72 0.94 -9.02 0.35
C ARG A 72 0.95 -7.51 0.61
N LEU A 73 1.80 -7.04 1.53
CA LEU A 73 1.93 -5.62 1.84
C LEU A 73 2.45 -4.82 0.63
N ALA A 74 3.47 -5.33 -0.07
CA ALA A 74 3.99 -4.73 -1.30
C ALA A 74 2.93 -4.70 -2.40
N ARG A 75 2.21 -5.81 -2.60
CA ARG A 75 1.09 -5.89 -3.55
C ARG A 75 0.01 -4.85 -3.27
N TRP A 76 -0.35 -4.63 -2.00
CA TRP A 76 -1.34 -3.60 -1.64
C TRP A 76 -0.86 -2.18 -1.97
N GLU A 77 0.43 -1.89 -1.81
CA GLU A 77 1.00 -0.60 -2.18
C GLU A 77 0.96 -0.38 -3.69
N ASP A 78 1.39 -1.37 -4.49
CA ASP A 78 1.34 -1.30 -5.95
C ASP A 78 -0.10 -1.08 -6.46
N ARG A 79 -1.06 -1.85 -5.93
CA ARG A 79 -2.49 -1.70 -6.25
C ARG A 79 -3.00 -0.30 -5.90
N LEU A 80 -2.57 0.25 -4.76
CA LEU A 80 -2.98 1.59 -4.32
C LEU A 80 -2.43 2.67 -5.25
N GLU A 81 -1.17 2.56 -5.67
CA GLU A 81 -0.56 3.49 -6.61
C GLU A 81 -1.23 3.43 -7.98
N LYS A 82 -1.50 2.24 -8.50
CA LYS A 82 -2.25 2.05 -9.76
C LYS A 82 -3.65 2.65 -9.69
N LEU A 83 -4.40 2.37 -8.62
CA LEU A 83 -5.73 2.95 -8.41
C LEU A 83 -5.66 4.48 -8.31
N ALA A 84 -4.70 5.04 -7.58
CA ALA A 84 -4.54 6.48 -7.44
C ALA A 84 -4.15 7.16 -8.77
N SER A 85 -3.31 6.50 -9.56
CA SER A 85 -2.92 6.94 -10.91
C SER A 85 -4.12 6.94 -11.86
N LEU A 86 -4.88 5.85 -11.90
CA LEU A 86 -6.10 5.77 -12.70
C LEU A 86 -7.13 6.83 -12.28
N PHE A 87 -7.34 7.00 -10.96
CA PHE A 87 -8.24 8.03 -10.43
C PHE A 87 -7.84 9.43 -10.89
N SER A 88 -6.54 9.73 -10.85
CA SER A 88 -6.01 11.02 -11.31
C SER A 88 -6.20 11.21 -12.81
N LYS A 89 -5.95 10.17 -13.61
CA LYS A 89 -6.17 10.21 -15.08
C LYS A 89 -7.64 10.37 -15.45
N ALA A 90 -8.54 9.71 -14.73
CA ALA A 90 -9.97 9.72 -15.02
C ALA A 90 -10.68 10.99 -14.55
N THR A 91 -10.22 11.61 -13.46
CA THR A 91 -10.93 12.73 -12.82
C THR A 91 -10.19 14.06 -12.86
N GLY A 92 -8.88 14.07 -13.15
CA GLY A 92 -8.02 15.24 -13.04
C GLY A 92 -7.54 15.54 -11.61
N TYR A 93 -7.98 14.78 -10.61
CA TYR A 93 -7.64 15.01 -9.20
C TYR A 93 -7.13 13.74 -8.52
N LYS A 94 -6.30 13.88 -7.48
CA LYS A 94 -5.92 12.73 -6.63
C LYS A 94 -7.07 12.35 -5.69
N PRO A 95 -7.19 11.07 -5.28
CA PRO A 95 -8.12 10.69 -4.21
C PRO A 95 -7.83 11.49 -2.93
N TRP A 96 -8.86 12.05 -2.32
CA TRP A 96 -8.71 12.93 -1.16
C TRP A 96 -9.68 12.55 -0.04
N GLY A 97 -9.40 13.02 1.18
CA GLY A 97 -10.22 12.76 2.35
C GLY A 97 -10.56 11.27 2.52
N ALA A 98 -11.86 10.96 2.58
CA ALA A 98 -12.39 9.61 2.74
C ALA A 98 -12.06 8.66 1.57
N GLN A 99 -11.84 9.18 0.35
CA GLN A 99 -11.51 8.36 -0.81
C GLN A 99 -10.17 7.63 -0.66
N ARG A 100 -9.19 8.23 0.05
CA ARG A 100 -7.92 7.56 0.37
C ARG A 100 -8.12 6.35 1.28
N LEU A 101 -9.05 6.45 2.22
CA LEU A 101 -9.40 5.35 3.11
C LEU A 101 -10.14 4.25 2.35
N TRP A 102 -11.08 4.62 1.48
CA TRP A 102 -11.80 3.67 0.63
C TRP A 102 -10.86 2.94 -0.33
N ALA A 103 -9.92 3.64 -0.95
CA ALA A 103 -8.89 3.06 -1.81
C ALA A 103 -8.06 2.01 -1.05
N ARG A 104 -7.59 2.33 0.16
CA ARG A 104 -6.85 1.39 1.02
C ARG A 104 -7.68 0.14 1.36
N ARG A 105 -8.97 0.30 1.68
CA ARG A 105 -9.85 -0.85 1.96
C ARG A 105 -10.10 -1.70 0.72
N ALA A 106 -10.29 -1.06 -0.43
CA ALA A 106 -10.53 -1.73 -1.71
C ALA A 106 -9.32 -2.58 -2.13
N VAL A 107 -8.10 -2.04 -2.08
CA VAL A 107 -6.88 -2.81 -2.45
C VAL A 107 -6.51 -3.92 -1.46
N MET A 108 -7.12 -3.90 -0.27
CA MET A 108 -7.04 -4.98 0.73
C MET A 108 -8.17 -6.01 0.57
N ASP A 109 -8.99 -5.90 -0.49
CA ASP A 109 -10.15 -6.76 -0.77
C ASP A 109 -11.16 -6.79 0.38
N ARG A 110 -11.34 -5.65 1.06
CA ARG A 110 -12.29 -5.52 2.18
C ARG A 110 -13.60 -4.89 1.71
N SER A 111 -14.73 -5.47 2.12
CA SER A 111 -16.04 -4.84 2.02
C SER A 111 -16.22 -3.76 3.11
N PHE A 112 -16.84 -2.63 2.77
CA PHE A 112 -17.06 -1.54 3.73
C PHE A 112 -18.23 -0.64 3.32
N ALA A 113 -18.79 0.07 4.30
CA ALA A 113 -19.74 1.16 4.07
C ALA A 113 -19.01 2.49 3.80
N MET A 114 -19.46 3.25 2.79
CA MET A 114 -18.89 4.54 2.42
C MET A 114 -19.41 5.70 3.29
N VAL A 115 -19.05 5.69 4.57
CA VAL A 115 -19.47 6.71 5.55
C VAL A 115 -18.80 8.06 5.24
N ALA A 116 -19.56 9.01 4.70
CA ALA A 116 -19.17 10.40 4.46
C ALA A 116 -20.43 11.24 4.07
N PRO A 117 -20.39 12.58 4.14
CA PRO A 117 -21.48 13.44 3.63
C PRO A 117 -21.66 13.34 2.10
N THR A 118 -22.74 13.93 1.59
CA THR A 118 -22.96 14.12 0.14
C THR A 118 -21.90 15.06 -0.46
N GLY A 119 -21.71 15.01 -1.77
CA GLY A 119 -20.65 15.79 -2.44
C GLY A 119 -19.22 15.25 -2.25
N SER A 120 -19.01 14.22 -1.43
CA SER A 120 -17.69 13.61 -1.20
C SER A 120 -17.17 12.75 -2.37
N GLY A 121 -17.87 12.70 -3.50
CA GLY A 121 -17.50 11.91 -4.68
C GLY A 121 -17.63 10.39 -4.51
N LYS A 122 -18.67 9.88 -3.82
CA LYS A 122 -18.87 8.43 -3.65
C LYS A 122 -19.11 7.71 -4.97
N THR A 123 -20.01 8.26 -5.79
CA THR A 123 -20.33 7.71 -7.11
C THR A 123 -19.09 7.72 -8.01
N THR A 124 -18.38 8.86 -8.07
CA THR A 124 -17.12 8.98 -8.81
C THR A 124 -16.09 7.92 -8.37
N PHE A 125 -15.90 7.75 -7.06
CA PHE A 125 -15.00 6.74 -6.54
C PHE A 125 -15.44 5.32 -6.92
N GLY A 126 -16.73 5.00 -6.80
CA GLY A 126 -17.28 3.71 -7.18
C GLY A 126 -17.08 3.40 -8.67
N LEU A 127 -17.29 4.38 -9.55
CA LEU A 127 -17.07 4.24 -11.00
C LEU A 127 -15.58 4.03 -11.32
N VAL A 128 -14.67 4.83 -10.75
CA VAL A 128 -13.23 4.64 -10.97
C VAL A 128 -12.76 3.29 -10.43
N LEU A 129 -13.26 2.87 -9.27
CA LEU A 129 -12.93 1.55 -8.72
C LEU A 129 -13.45 0.44 -9.63
N ALA A 130 -14.63 0.59 -10.22
CA ALA A 130 -15.16 -0.37 -11.18
C ALA A 130 -14.25 -0.52 -12.41
N ILE A 131 -13.80 0.62 -12.96
CA ILE A 131 -12.85 0.65 -14.08
C ILE A 131 -11.51 0.01 -13.68
N TYR A 132 -10.99 0.33 -12.49
CA TYR A 132 -9.76 -0.27 -11.96
C TYR A 132 -9.87 -1.80 -11.91
N VAL A 133 -10.94 -2.33 -11.33
CA VAL A 133 -11.14 -3.78 -11.23
C VAL A 133 -11.26 -4.41 -12.61
N ALA A 134 -11.96 -3.78 -13.55
CA ALA A 134 -12.11 -4.31 -14.91
C ALA A 134 -10.79 -4.32 -15.69
N LEU A 135 -9.99 -3.25 -15.61
CA LEU A 135 -8.77 -3.10 -16.42
C LEU A 135 -7.53 -3.73 -15.77
N GLU A 136 -7.31 -3.45 -14.48
CA GLU A 136 -6.07 -3.83 -13.79
C GLU A 136 -6.19 -5.22 -13.14
N GLU A 137 -7.33 -5.53 -12.53
CA GLU A 137 -7.56 -6.82 -11.84
C GLU A 137 -8.26 -7.86 -12.72
N LYS A 138 -8.70 -7.46 -13.93
CA LYS A 138 -9.48 -8.30 -14.87
C LYS A 138 -10.72 -8.94 -14.24
N GLY A 139 -11.31 -8.24 -13.26
CA GLY A 139 -12.50 -8.67 -12.53
C GLY A 139 -13.79 -8.18 -13.17
N LYS A 140 -14.92 -8.63 -12.61
CA LYS A 140 -16.25 -8.14 -12.96
C LYS A 140 -16.80 -7.30 -11.82
N VAL A 141 -17.48 -6.21 -12.16
CA VAL A 141 -18.09 -5.29 -11.19
C VAL A 141 -19.55 -5.09 -11.55
N TYR A 142 -20.40 -5.12 -10.54
CA TYR A 142 -21.82 -4.83 -10.66
C TYR A 142 -22.15 -3.58 -9.86
N LEU A 143 -22.70 -2.57 -10.53
CA LEU A 143 -23.09 -1.30 -9.94
C LEU A 143 -24.62 -1.26 -9.84
N LEU A 144 -25.11 -1.06 -8.62
CA LEU A 144 -26.52 -0.99 -8.31
C LEU A 144 -26.89 0.45 -7.94
N PHE A 145 -27.91 0.97 -8.61
CA PHE A 145 -28.44 2.32 -8.40
C PHE A 145 -29.93 2.24 -8.06
N PRO A 146 -30.45 3.20 -7.27
CA PRO A 146 -31.85 3.16 -6.81
C PRO A 146 -32.87 3.56 -7.88
N SER A 147 -32.45 4.18 -8.99
CA SER A 147 -33.35 4.63 -10.06
C SER A 147 -32.70 4.43 -11.43
N THR A 148 -33.55 4.27 -12.45
CA THR A 148 -33.14 4.09 -13.85
C THR A 148 -32.42 5.31 -14.43
N LEU A 149 -32.74 6.52 -13.94
CA LEU A 149 -32.09 7.76 -14.35
C LEU A 149 -30.60 7.85 -13.97
N LEU A 150 -30.17 7.08 -12.98
CA LEU A 150 -28.78 7.04 -12.52
C LEU A 150 -27.95 5.95 -13.22
N VAL A 151 -28.59 5.12 -14.05
CA VAL A 151 -27.95 4.03 -14.82
C VAL A 151 -27.41 4.55 -16.14
#